data_AF-A0A1D6QAB8-F1
#
_entry.id   AF-A0A1D6QAB8-F1
#
_cell.length_a   1.000
_cell.length_b   1.000
_cell.length_c   1.000
_cell.angle_alpha   90.00
_cell.angle_beta   90.00
_cell.angle_gamma   90.00
#
_symmetry.space_group_name_H-M   'P 1'
#
loop_
_entity.id
_entity.type
_entity.pdbx_description
1 polymer ?
#
loop_
_entity_poly.entity_id
_entity_poly.type
_entity_poly.pdbx_seq_one_letter_code
_entity_poly.pdbx_strand_id
1 'polypeptide(L)'
;MATLLMYLSDVEEGGETIFPDANVNVSSLPWYNELSECAKRGLSVKPKMGDALLFWSMKPDATLDPLSLHGGCPVIRGNKWSSTKWMHIHEYKA
;
A
#
# COMPACT_ATOMS: atom_id res chain seq x y z
N MET A 1 -5.80 -5.02 -14.05
CA MET A 1 -4.41 -4.62 -13.75
C MET A 1 -4.17 -4.84 -12.27
N ALA A 2 -2.99 -5.32 -11.91
CA ALA A 2 -2.61 -5.53 -10.52
C ALA A 2 -1.24 -4.91 -10.23
N THR A 3 -0.99 -4.59 -8.97
CA THR A 3 0.27 -4.03 -8.48
C THR A 3 0.79 -4.92 -7.37
N LEU A 4 2.04 -5.34 -7.49
CA LEU A 4 2.80 -5.99 -6.42
C LEU A 4 3.84 -4.99 -5.89
N LEU A 5 3.65 -4.52 -4.66
CA LEU A 5 4.58 -3.61 -3.98
C LEU A 5 5.40 -4.41 -2.97
N MET A 6 6.70 -4.52 -3.20
CA MET A 6 7.64 -5.25 -2.34
C MET A 6 8.39 -4.28 -1.44
N TYR A 7 8.47 -4.57 -0.14
CA TYR A 7 9.25 -3.80 0.82
C TYR A 7 10.66 -4.38 0.92
N LEU A 8 11.65 -3.54 0.60
CA LEU A 8 13.07 -3.91 0.55
C LEU A 8 13.84 -3.47 1.80
N SER A 9 13.18 -2.79 2.73
CA SER A 9 13.73 -2.39 4.02
C SER A 9 12.64 -2.36 5.09
N ASP A 10 13.07 -2.55 6.34
CA ASP A 10 12.26 -2.18 7.50
C ASP A 10 12.26 -0.64 7.62
N VAL A 11 11.15 -0.08 8.09
CA VAL A 11 11.07 1.35 8.47
C VAL A 11 10.74 1.45 9.94
N GLU A 12 11.49 2.30 10.64
CA GLU A 12 11.36 2.45 12.09
C GLU A 12 10.08 3.21 12.47
N GLU A 13 9.77 4.29 11.75
CA GLU A 13 8.60 5.12 12.01
C GLU A 13 8.04 5.75 10.71
N GLY A 14 6.72 5.66 10.52
CA GLY A 14 6.06 6.10 9.30
C GLY A 14 6.31 5.17 8.11
N GLY A 15 6.25 5.73 6.90
CA GLY A 15 6.54 5.00 5.66
C GLY A 15 5.48 3.97 5.25
N GLU A 16 4.31 3.96 5.87
CA GLU A 16 3.23 3.03 5.54
C GLU A 16 2.76 3.20 4.09
N THR A 17 2.23 2.13 3.51
CA THR A 17 1.42 2.23 2.29
C THR A 17 -0.04 2.35 2.73
N ILE A 18 -0.69 3.46 2.37
CA ILE A 18 -2.07 3.79 2.76
C ILE A 18 -3.02 3.67 1.57
N PHE A 19 -4.22 3.17 1.83
CA PHE A 19 -5.39 3.16 0.94
C PHE A 19 -6.49 4.01 1.61
N PRO A 20 -6.56 5.32 1.32
CA PRO A 20 -7.46 6.24 2.02
C PRO A 20 -8.94 5.95 1.73
N ASP A 21 -9.25 5.44 0.55
CA ASP A 21 -10.64 5.18 0.13
C ASP A 21 -11.10 3.76 0.47
N ALA A 22 -10.22 2.91 1.03
CA ALA A 22 -10.58 1.56 1.42
C ALA A 22 -11.60 1.59 2.57
N ASN A 23 -12.74 0.91 2.37
CA ASN A 23 -13.82 0.88 3.34
C ASN A 23 -13.55 -0.14 4.46
N VAL A 24 -12.70 0.24 5.42
CA VAL A 24 -12.36 -0.57 6.60
C VAL A 24 -12.44 0.26 7.87
N ASN A 25 -12.78 -0.39 8.99
CA ASN A 25 -12.66 0.25 10.29
C ASN A 25 -11.19 0.26 10.75
N VAL A 26 -10.46 1.33 10.42
CA VAL A 26 -9.02 1.46 10.71
C VAL A 26 -8.71 1.30 12.21
N SER A 27 -9.59 1.78 13.08
CA SER A 27 -9.43 1.66 14.55
C SER A 27 -9.49 0.23 15.08
N SER A 28 -9.99 -0.71 14.27
CA SER A 28 -10.03 -2.13 14.61
C SER A 28 -8.77 -2.91 14.21
N LEU A 29 -7.82 -2.27 13.50
CA LEU A 29 -6.59 -2.93 13.08
C LEU A 29 -5.72 -3.23 14.31
N PRO A 30 -5.14 -4.45 14.43
CA PRO A 30 -4.30 -4.81 15.58
C PRO A 30 -3.12 -3.87 15.82
N TRP A 31 -2.60 -3.26 14.75
CA TRP A 31 -1.46 -2.36 14.76
C TRP A 31 -1.85 -0.87 14.75
N TYR A 32 -3.13 -0.52 14.99
CA TYR A 32 -3.62 0.86 14.90
C TYR A 32 -2.81 1.86 15.74
N ASN A 33 -2.39 1.46 16.94
CA ASN A 33 -1.65 2.33 17.86
C ASN A 33 -0.21 2.60 17.41
N GLU A 34 0.34 1.80 16.48
CA GLU A 34 1.69 1.96 15.93
C GLU A 34 1.71 2.76 14.62
N LEU A 35 0.54 3.13 14.09
CA LEU A 35 0.40 3.86 12.84
C LEU A 35 0.72 5.35 12.99
N SER A 36 1.36 5.92 11.97
CA SER A 36 1.50 7.37 11.82
C SER A 36 0.15 8.06 11.62
N GLU A 37 0.11 9.38 11.86
CA GLU A 37 -1.10 10.20 11.63
C GLU A 37 -1.58 10.21 10.17
N CYS A 38 -0.65 9.98 9.22
CA CYS A 38 -1.01 9.75 7.83
C CYS A 38 -1.74 8.41 7.69
N ALA A 39 -1.15 7.34 8.23
CA ALA A 39 -1.63 5.97 8.06
C ALA A 39 -2.98 5.71 8.74
N LYS A 40 -3.31 6.43 9.81
CA LYS A 40 -4.63 6.35 10.48
C LYS A 40 -5.81 6.81 9.61
N ARG A 41 -5.57 7.46 8.47
CA ARG A 41 -6.63 7.99 7.58
C ARG A 41 -7.24 6.95 6.64
N GLY A 42 -6.75 5.71 6.65
CA GLY A 42 -7.24 4.64 5.77
C GLY A 42 -6.63 3.29 6.11
N LEU A 43 -6.96 2.24 5.34
CA LEU A 43 -6.28 0.95 5.47
C LEU A 43 -4.79 1.16 5.19
N SER A 44 -3.93 0.71 6.08
CA SER A 44 -2.51 0.96 5.93
C SER A 44 -1.66 -0.21 6.38
N VAL A 45 -0.54 -0.38 5.68
CA VAL A 45 0.40 -1.49 5.86
C VAL A 45 1.77 -0.91 6.16
N LYS A 46 2.33 -1.30 7.31
CA LYS A 46 3.69 -0.93 7.72
C LYS A 46 4.70 -1.67 6.84
N PRO A 47 5.73 -0.99 6.30
CA PRO A 47 6.76 -1.66 5.51
C PRO A 47 7.63 -2.53 6.41
N LYS A 48 7.65 -3.83 6.10
CA LYS A 48 8.51 -4.83 6.72
C LYS A 48 9.35 -5.49 5.63
N MET A 49 10.66 -5.53 5.82
CA MET A 49 11.57 -6.08 4.82
C MET A 49 11.19 -7.52 4.47
N GLY A 50 11.06 -7.80 3.18
CA GLY A 50 10.70 -9.12 2.64
C GLY A 50 9.21 -9.32 2.39
N ASP A 51 8.34 -8.49 2.97
CA ASP A 51 6.91 -8.55 2.71
C ASP A 51 6.56 -7.95 1.34
N ALA A 52 5.46 -8.44 0.76
CA ALA A 52 4.90 -7.93 -0.48
C ALA A 52 3.39 -7.72 -0.35
N LEU A 53 2.92 -6.58 -0.88
CA LEU A 53 1.52 -6.23 -0.95
C LEU A 53 1.01 -6.39 -2.38
N LEU A 54 0.03 -7.27 -2.57
CA LEU A 54 -0.68 -7.43 -3.84
C LEU A 54 -2.05 -6.77 -3.75
N PHE A 55 -2.37 -5.90 -4.70
CA PHE A 55 -3.70 -5.31 -4.84
C PHE A 55 -4.07 -5.11 -6.31
N TRP A 56 -5.36 -5.09 -6.58
CA TRP A 56 -5.91 -4.89 -7.92
C TRP A 56 -6.31 -3.43 -8.11
N SER A 57 -5.94 -2.87 -9.25
CA SER A 57 -6.37 -1.51 -9.65
C SER A 57 -7.66 -1.52 -10.46
N MET A 58 -8.22 -2.70 -10.71
CA MET A 58 -9.41 -2.91 -11.54
C MET A 58 -10.29 -3.98 -10.93
N LYS A 59 -11.60 -3.81 -11.11
CA LYS A 59 -12.62 -4.80 -10.76
C LYS A 59 -12.64 -5.97 -11.77
N PRO A 60 -13.34 -7.08 -11.49
CA PRO A 60 -13.45 -8.21 -12.41
C PRO A 60 -14.05 -7.86 -13.78
N ASP A 61 -14.85 -6.79 -13.87
CA ASP A 61 -15.43 -6.27 -15.12
C ASP A 61 -14.49 -5.34 -15.91
N ALA A 62 -13.22 -5.26 -15.50
CA ALA A 62 -12.19 -4.40 -16.06
C ALA A 62 -12.46 -2.88 -15.93
N THR A 63 -13.37 -2.45 -15.07
CA THR A 63 -13.45 -1.03 -14.67
C THR A 63 -12.38 -0.71 -13.62
N LEU A 64 -11.91 0.55 -13.58
CA LEU A 64 -10.99 1.00 -12.53
C LEU A 64 -11.67 0.89 -11.16
N ASP A 65 -10.91 0.45 -10.15
CA ASP A 65 -11.41 0.39 -8.78
C ASP A 65 -10.95 1.64 -7.99
N PRO A 66 -11.85 2.59 -7.66
CA PRO A 66 -11.49 3.77 -6.87
C PRO A 66 -10.93 3.42 -5.48
N LEU A 67 -11.33 2.28 -4.91
CA LEU A 67 -10.86 1.83 -3.59
C LEU A 67 -9.38 1.41 -3.61
N SER A 68 -8.79 1.26 -4.80
CA SER A 68 -7.38 0.95 -4.99
C SER A 68 -6.45 2.17 -4.96
N LEU A 69 -7.01 3.38 -4.78
CA LEU A 69 -6.21 4.58 -4.55
C LEU A 69 -5.27 4.32 -3.39
N HIS A 70 -3.97 4.53 -3.60
CA HIS A 70 -2.95 4.27 -2.61
C HIS A 70 -1.85 5.33 -2.66
N GLY A 71 -1.12 5.46 -1.56
CA GLY A 71 0.01 6.37 -1.43
C GLY A 71 1.03 5.87 -0.42
N GLY A 72 2.18 6.53 -0.40
CA GLY A 72 3.19 6.36 0.64
C GLY A 72 3.05 7.45 1.69
N CYS A 73 2.87 7.07 2.95
CA CYS A 73 2.98 8.01 4.06
C CYS A 73 4.43 8.48 4.24
N PRO A 74 4.64 9.69 4.81
CA PRO A 74 5.99 10.18 5.09
C PRO A 74 6.79 9.20 5.95
N VAL A 75 8.07 9.01 5.61
CA VAL A 75 9.02 8.34 6.50
C VAL A 75 9.42 9.34 7.58
N ILE A 76 9.13 9.01 8.84
CA ILE A 76 9.48 9.87 9.98
C ILE A 76 10.88 9.50 10.47
N ARG A 77 11.20 8.20 10.53
CA ARG A 77 12.52 7.70 10.92
C ARG A 77 12.92 6.44 10.14
N GLY A 78 14.19 6.40 9.73
CA GLY A 78 14.77 5.34 8.91
C GLY A 78 14.73 5.65 7.41
N ASN A 79 14.78 4.60 6.58
CA ASN A 79 14.72 4.71 5.12
C ASN A 79 13.77 3.67 4.54
N LYS A 80 12.89 4.08 3.63
CA LYS A 80 11.98 3.18 2.91
C LYS A 80 12.54 2.86 1.53
N TRP A 81 12.85 1.59 1.30
CA TRP A 81 13.14 1.04 -0.01
C TRP A 81 12.00 0.13 -0.44
N SER A 82 11.53 0.29 -1.66
CA SER A 82 10.45 -0.51 -2.22
C SER A 82 10.63 -0.74 -3.71
N SER A 83 10.12 -1.87 -4.20
CA SER A 83 10.05 -2.17 -5.63
C SER A 83 8.61 -2.42 -6.04
N THR A 84 8.14 -1.71 -7.06
CA THR A 84 6.77 -1.82 -7.57
C THR A 84 6.79 -2.58 -8.88
N LYS A 85 6.01 -3.67 -8.95
CA LYS A 85 5.78 -4.42 -10.19
C LYS A 85 4.33 -4.25 -10.63
N TRP A 86 4.15 -3.61 -11.79
CA TRP A 86 2.86 -3.51 -12.44
C TRP A 86 2.61 -4.71 -13.36
N MET A 87 1.37 -5.22 -13.31
CA MET A 87 0.90 -6.36 -14.10
C MET A 87 -0.29 -5.90 -14.94
N HIS A 88 -0.03 -5.75 -16.24
CA HIS A 88 -1.00 -5.33 -17.25
C HIS A 88 -1.91 -6.51 -17.63
N ILE A 89 -3.13 -6.20 -18.10
CA ILE A 89 -4.07 -7.23 -18.60
C ILE A 89 -3.62 -7.76 -19.98
N HIS A 90 -2.92 -6.92 -20.74
CA HIS A 90 -2.37 -7.25 -22.04
C HIS A 90 -0.85 -7.11 -22.03
N GLU A 91 -0.21 -7.62 -23.07
CA GLU A 91 1.22 -7.45 -23.29
C GLU A 91 1.61 -5.97 -23.23
N TYR A 92 2.64 -5.67 -22.45
CA TYR A 92 3.19 -4.33 -22.36
C TYR A 92 3.92 -4.00 -23.67
N LYS A 93 3.55 -2.87 -24.30
CA LYS A 93 4.26 -2.33 -25.45
C LYS A 93 5.12 -1.16 -25.00
N ALA A 94 6.40 -1.21 -25.32
CA ALA A 94 7.38 -0.16 -25.04
C ALA A 94 7.36 0.94 -26.11
#